data_AF-A0A1M6KS65-F1
#
_entry.id   AF-A0A1M6KS65-F1
#
_cell.length_a   1.000
_cell.length_b   1.000
_cell.length_c   1.000
_cell.angle_alpha   90.00
_cell.angle_beta   90.00
_cell.angle_gamma   90.00
#
_symmetry.space_group_name_H-M   'P 1'
#
loop_
_entity.id
_entity.type
_entity.pdbx_description
1 polymer ?
#
loop_
_entity_poly.entity_id
_entity_poly.type
_entity_poly.pdbx_seq_one_letter_code
_entity_poly.pdbx_strand_id
1 'polypeptide(L)' 'MELVGNVSHVGNTSMKVRVDIFVEQMYKNEREKAISGEFTFVAIDEDKKPVSILKNKKKTVSLSRDRFRV' A
#
# COMPACT_ATOMS: atom_id res chain seq x y z
N MET A 1 1.79 0.58 22.29
CA MET A 1 2.64 0.11 21.19
C MET A 1 2.02 0.60 19.90
N GLU A 2 2.81 1.23 19.04
CA GLU A 2 2.40 1.82 17.76
C GLU A 2 3.20 1.16 16.64
N LEU A 3 2.58 0.93 15.48
CA LEU A 3 3.25 0.45 14.28
C LEU A 3 3.08 1.45 13.15
N VAL A 4 4.19 1.85 12.52
CA VAL A 4 4.20 2.78 11.39
C VAL A 4 4.80 2.07 10.18
N GLY A 5 3.96 1.84 9.16
CA GLY A 5 4.37 1.27 7.88
C GLY A 5 4.61 2.35 6.83
N ASN A 6 5.78 2.33 6.18
CA ASN A 6 6.16 3.24 5.09
C ASN A 6 6.64 2.46 3.88
N VAL A 7 6.10 2.74 2.70
CA VAL A 7 6.63 2.19 1.44
C VAL A 7 7.96 2.86 1.15
N SER A 8 9.06 2.11 1.20
CA SER A 8 10.41 2.63 0.94
C SER A 8 10.81 2.53 -0.52
N HIS A 9 10.22 1.60 -1.28
CA HIS A 9 10.49 1.42 -2.70
C HIS A 9 9.32 0.72 -3.41
N VAL A 10 9.04 1.12 -4.65
CA VAL A 10 8.08 0.44 -5.54
C VAL A 10 8.82 0.05 -6.82
N GLY A 11 8.94 -1.25 -7.05
CA GLY A 11 9.38 -1.84 -8.32
C GLY A 11 8.20 -2.07 -9.26
N ASN A 12 8.40 -2.81 -10.35
CA ASN A 12 7.29 -3.09 -11.27
C ASN A 12 6.23 -4.00 -10.62
N THR A 13 6.65 -5.13 -10.05
CA THR A 13 5.77 -6.13 -9.42
C THR A 13 6.01 -6.30 -7.93
N SER A 14 7.01 -5.62 -7.35
CA SER A 14 7.36 -5.73 -5.93
C SER A 14 7.40 -4.38 -5.22
N MET A 15 7.23 -4.37 -3.91
CA MET A 15 7.39 -3.19 -3.07
C MET A 15 8.16 -3.53 -1.80
N LYS A 16 8.96 -2.58 -1.32
CA LYS A 16 9.57 -2.64 0.00
C LYS A 16 8.77 -1.79 0.96
N VAL A 17 8.45 -2.35 2.12
CA VAL A 17 7.75 -1.68 3.21
C VAL A 17 8.63 -1.73 4.45
N ARG A 18 9.01 -0.55 4.95
CA ARG A 18 9.63 -0.41 6.25
C ARG A 18 8.54 -0.32 7.31
N VAL A 19 8.66 -1.11 8.37
CA VAL A 19 7.79 -1.06 9.54
C VAL A 19 8.62 -0.67 10.75
N ASP A 20 8.28 0.45 11.35
CA ASP A 20 8.83 0.91 12.62
C ASP A 20 7.83 0.63 13.74
N ILE A 21 8.28 0.03 14.83
CA ILE A 21 7.48 -0.24 16.03
C ILE A 21 7.95 0.68 17.15
N PHE A 22 7.02 1.42 17.72
CA PHE A 22 7.27 2.30 18.86
C PHE A 22 6.60 1.75 20.12
N VAL A 23 7.32 1.81 21.23
CA VAL A 23 6.81 1.49 22.57
C VAL A 23 6.64 2.82 23.32
N GLU A 24 5.49 2.98 23.95
CA GLU A 24 5.13 4.16 24.74
C GLU A 24 4.91 3.73 26.20
N GLN A 25 5.31 4.59 27.14
CA GLN A 25 4.99 4.40 28.56
C GLN A 25 3.78 5.27 28.91
N MET A 26 2.74 4.69 29.53
CA MET A 26 1.47 5.40 29.84
C MET A 26 1.63 6.65 30.73
N TYR A 27 2.72 6.73 31.49
CA TYR A 27 2.99 7.83 32.42
C TYR A 27 4.10 8.77 31.96
N LYS A 28 4.59 8.62 30.72
CA LYS A 28 5.60 9.50 30.13
C LYS A 28 5.24 9.84 28.69
N ASN A 29 5.44 11.08 28.29
CA ASN A 29 5.20 11.53 26.91
C ASN A 29 6.31 11.10 25.93
N GLU A 30 7.12 10.11 26.29
CA GLU A 30 8.23 9.63 25.47
C GLU A 30 7.82 8.37 24.72
N ARG A 31 8.06 8.39 23.40
CA ARG A 31 7.99 7.19 22.56
C ARG A 31 9.39 6.74 22.20
N GLU A 32 9.65 5.45 22.29
CA GLU A 32 10.92 4.85 21.91
C GLU A 32 10.72 3.93 20.71
N LYS A 33 11.56 4.08 19.68
CA LYS A 33 11.58 3.13 18.56
C LYS A 33 12.23 1.83 19.04
N ALA A 34 11.45 0.77 19.16
CA ALA A 34 11.93 -0.51 19.66
C ALA A 34 12.45 -1.41 18.53
N ILE A 35 11.75 -1.46 17.39
CA ILE A 35 12.07 -2.38 16.28
C ILE A 35 11.88 -1.67 14.95
N SER A 36 12.77 -1.94 13.99
CA SER A 36 12.61 -1.55 12.59
C SER A 36 12.86 -2.77 11.69
N GLY A 37 11.93 -3.05 10.78
CA GLY A 37 12.05 -4.12 9.78
C GLY A 37 11.79 -3.60 8.37
N GLU A 38 12.44 -4.19 7.36
CA GLU A 38 12.11 -3.96 5.95
C GLU A 38 11.64 -5.28 5.33
N PHE A 39 10.45 -5.25 4.72
CA PHE A 39 9.81 -6.41 4.11
C PHE A 39 9.62 -6.17 2.62
N THR A 40 9.87 -7.19 1.81
CA THR A 40 9.60 -7.14 0.37
C THR A 40 8.35 -7.93 0.07
N PHE A 41 7.41 -7.30 -0.62
CA PHE A 41 6.16 -7.89 -1.10
C PHE A 41 6.16 -7.97 -2.62
N VAL A 42 5.45 -8.95 -3.19
CA VAL A 42 5.26 -9.11 -4.63
C VAL A 42 3.75 -9.15 -4.91
N ALA A 43 3.28 -8.30 -5.82
CA ALA A 43 1.91 -8.33 -6.29
C ALA A 43 1.71 -9.52 -7.23
N ILE A 44 0.71 -10.35 -6.94
CA ILE A 44 0.36 -11.56 -7.68
C ILE A 44 -1.12 -11.52 -8.10
N ASP A 45 -1.44 -12.13 -9.25
CA ASP A 45 -2.83 -12.35 -9.68
C ASP A 45 -3.38 -13.71 -9.22
N GLU A 46 -4.60 -14.02 -9.64
CA GLU A 46 -5.30 -15.28 -9.34
C GLU A 46 -4.58 -16.52 -9.89
N ASP A 47 -3.81 -16.36 -10.98
CA ASP A 47 -2.98 -17.41 -11.58
C ASP A 47 -1.59 -17.52 -10.91
N LYS A 48 -1.37 -16.81 -9.80
CA LYS A 48 -0.10 -16.72 -9.06
C LYS A 48 1.05 -16.14 -9.90
N LYS A 49 0.75 -15.34 -10.91
CA LYS A 49 1.76 -14.64 -11.72
C LYS A 49 2.00 -13.23 -11.17
N PRO A 50 3.26 -12.73 -11.19
CA PRO A 50 3.53 -11.36 -10.79
C PRO A 50 2.81 -10.34 -11.69
N VAL A 51 2.16 -9.35 -11.08
CA VAL A 51 1.45 -8.29 -11.81
C VAL A 51 2.00 -6.91 -11.47
N SER A 52 1.91 -6.00 -12.44
CA SER A 52 2.39 -4.63 -12.28
C SER A 52 1.56 -3.88 -11.24
N ILE A 53 2.22 -3.29 -10.26
CA ILE A 53 1.59 -2.59 -9.13
C ILE A 53 0.82 -1.33 -9.60
N LEU A 54 1.34 -0.61 -10.59
CA LEU A 54 0.80 0.69 -11.02
C LEU A 54 -0.04 0.64 -12.30
N LYS A 55 -0.56 -0.52 -12.70
CA LYS A 55 -1.28 -0.68 -13.97
C LYS A 55 -2.61 0.10 -13.94
N ASN A 56 -2.63 1.27 -14.58
CA ASN A 56 -3.80 2.14 -14.62
C ASN A 56 -4.90 1.53 -15.51
N LYS A 57 -5.95 0.92 -14.92
CA LYS A 57 -7.14 0.54 -15.69
C LYS A 57 -7.98 1.79 -15.94
N LYS A 58 -7.81 2.42 -17.11
CA LYS A 58 -8.84 3.34 -17.63
C LYS A 58 -10.11 2.51 -17.85
N LYS A 59 -11.08 2.59 -16.93
CA LYS A 59 -12.46 2.20 -17.23
C LYS A 59 -12.98 3.24 -18.23
N THR A 60 -12.94 2.93 -19.51
CA THR A 60 -13.74 3.64 -20.51
C THR A 60 -15.20 3.37 -20.18
N VAL A 61 -15.83 4.25 -19.40
CA VAL A 61 -17.28 4.25 -19.25
C VAL A 61 -17.82 4.85 -20.54
N SER A 62 -18.38 4.01 -21.40
CA SER A 62 -19.26 4.47 -22.48
C SER A 62 -20.53 5.02 -21.85
N LEU A 63 -20.60 6.33 -21.59
CA LEU A 63 -21.89 6.99 -21.37
C LEU A 63 -22.66 6.89 -22.70
N SER A 64 -23.64 5.99 -22.78
CA SER A 64 -24.63 6.04 -23.86
C SER A 64 -25.39 7.36 -23.74
N ARG A 65 -25.35 8.16 -24.80
CA ARG A 65 -25.97 9.49 -24.89
C ARG A 65 -27.51 9.45 -24.95
N ASP A 66 -28.13 8.28 -24.79
CA ASP A 66 -29.57 8.06 -25.00
C ASP A 66 -30.48 8.40 -23.81
N ARG A 67 -29.96 9.06 -22.74
CA ARG A 67 -30.77 9.37 -21.55
C ARG A 67 -31.08 10.84 -21.29
N PHE A 68 -30.90 11.72 -22.28
CA PHE A 68 -31.41 13.09 -22.21
C PHE A 68 -32.25 13.42 -23.44
N ARG A 69 -33.51 12.98 -23.39
CA ARG A 69 -34.62 13.63 -24.08
C ARG A 69 -35.57 14.14 -23.01
N VAL A 70 -35.51 15.45 -22.75
CA VAL A 70 -36.62 16.27 -22.24
C VAL A 70 -36.48 17.63 -22.90
#